data_AF-A0A7V2JET4-F1
#
_entry.id   AF-A0A7V2JET4-F1
#
_cell.length_a   1.000
_cell.length_b   1.000
_cell.length_c   1.000
_cell.angle_alpha   90.00
_cell.angle_beta   90.00
_cell.angle_gamma   90.00
#
_symmetry.space_group_name_H-M   'P 1'
#
loop_
_entity.id
_entity.type
_entity.pdbx_description
1 polymer ?
#
loop_
_entity_poly.entity_id
_entity_poly.type
_entity_poly.pdbx_seq_one_letter_code
_entity_poly.pdbx_strand_id
1 'polypeptide(L)'
;MRFYSIIVSLILLSFLSFSNQFFFDLFTGFDLNLLTKSPGFYYGADISVSDGPFTAFVAMDMRTHKIGEISPNLEGGILGDWYDYTRESYVSLNLSTFDACIGLLQLEEGIGKSYPLFISPNSSPYPAVSISWKPFKWMELKNDFVFIRQGFFNFSDNELLQIPKTLYYRRYALKPFDFLEFGLEDAILFFGRSLDLIYLFSFGPYQTIQWLRQGAGPWHEEINDNGMIGLYFKFLPGNFKIYVDTLIDDVSHTLIGKSYVHP
;
A
#
# COMPACT_ATOMS: atom_id res chain seq x y z
N MET A 1 7.06 -7.84 -21.35
CA MET A 1 6.05 -6.93 -21.91
C MET A 1 6.77 -5.71 -22.43
N ARG A 2 6.53 -5.25 -23.66
CA ARG A 2 7.12 -3.99 -24.18
C ARG A 2 5.97 -3.03 -24.45
N PHE A 3 5.96 -1.91 -23.75
CA PHE A 3 4.99 -0.83 -23.92
C PHE A 3 5.67 0.31 -24.67
N TYR A 4 4.96 0.91 -25.63
CA TYR A 4 5.37 2.15 -26.26
C TYR A 4 4.40 3.23 -25.80
N SER A 5 4.89 4.16 -25.00
CA SER A 5 4.12 5.29 -24.49
C SER A 5 4.58 6.57 -25.20
N ILE A 6 3.65 7.28 -25.83
CA ILE A 6 3.87 8.66 -26.28
C ILE A 6 3.20 9.54 -25.23
N ILE A 7 4.00 10.24 -24.43
CA ILE A 7 3.52 11.23 -23.47
C ILE A 7 3.46 12.58 -24.18
N VAL A 8 2.27 13.12 -24.34
CA VAL A 8 2.07 14.51 -24.75
C VAL A 8 1.71 15.30 -23.50
N SER A 9 2.69 15.99 -22.93
CA SER A 9 2.48 16.96 -21.84
C SER A 9 2.12 18.30 -22.45
N LEU A 10 0.96 18.86 -22.13
CA LEU A 10 0.56 20.17 -22.63
C LEU A 10 0.02 21.07 -21.51
N ILE A 11 0.62 22.27 -21.46
CA ILE A 11 0.20 23.51 -20.78
C ILE A 11 0.55 23.61 -19.29
N LEU A 12 1.66 24.31 -19.04
CA LEU A 12 2.04 24.88 -17.75
C LEU A 12 1.21 26.16 -17.51
N LEU A 13 0.14 26.08 -16.73
CA LEU A 13 -0.65 27.24 -16.30
C LEU A 13 -0.22 27.64 -14.88
N SER A 14 0.75 28.55 -14.79
CA SER A 14 1.13 29.14 -13.50
C SER A 14 0.13 30.22 -13.09
N PHE A 15 -0.71 29.96 -12.09
CA PHE A 15 -1.53 30.99 -11.45
C PHE A 15 -0.71 31.67 -10.35
N LEU A 16 -0.32 32.94 -10.57
CA LEU A 16 0.32 33.77 -9.57
C LEU A 16 -0.75 34.33 -8.61
N SER A 17 -1.06 33.59 -7.55
CA SER A 17 -1.67 34.20 -6.38
C SER A 17 -1.07 33.59 -5.12
N PHE A 18 -0.41 34.44 -4.33
CA PHE A 18 0.43 34.14 -3.17
C PHE A 18 1.75 33.44 -3.51
N SER A 19 2.73 33.49 -2.60
CA SER A 19 4.16 33.13 -2.77
C SER A 19 4.45 31.70 -3.26
N ASN A 20 3.42 30.94 -3.60
CA ASN A 20 3.48 29.55 -3.99
C ASN A 20 3.09 29.46 -5.47
N GLN A 21 3.98 28.92 -6.31
CA GLN A 21 3.63 28.59 -7.69
C GLN A 21 2.95 27.23 -7.71
N PHE A 22 1.88 27.07 -8.48
CA PHE A 22 1.26 25.78 -8.73
C PHE A 22 1.67 25.28 -10.11
N PHE A 23 2.09 24.03 -10.19
CA PHE A 23 2.27 23.30 -11.43
C PHE A 23 1.06 22.42 -11.68
N PHE A 24 0.62 22.42 -12.92
CA PHE A 24 -0.51 21.64 -13.39
C PHE A 24 -0.05 20.93 -14.66
N ASP A 25 0.21 19.64 -14.57
CA ASP A 25 0.69 18.83 -15.68
C ASP A 25 -0.43 17.88 -16.12
N LEU A 26 -0.94 18.11 -17.33
CA LEU A 26 -1.83 17.17 -18.00
C LEU A 26 -1.00 16.18 -18.80
N PHE A 27 -1.36 14.91 -18.69
CA PHE A 27 -0.78 13.88 -19.53
C PHE A 27 -1.86 13.03 -20.17
N THR A 28 -1.54 12.55 -21.37
CA THR A 28 -2.28 11.49 -22.03
C THR A 28 -1.31 10.61 -22.78
N GLY A 29 -1.68 9.35 -22.97
CA GLY A 29 -0.99 8.47 -23.87
C GLY A 29 -1.87 7.31 -24.31
N PHE A 30 -1.28 6.51 -25.17
CA PHE A 30 -1.92 5.38 -25.82
C PHE A 30 -1.09 4.13 -25.56
N ASP A 31 -1.74 3.01 -25.26
CA ASP A 31 -1.14 1.69 -25.22
C ASP A 31 -1.85 0.75 -26.21
N LEU A 32 -1.12 -0.28 -26.64
CA LEU A 32 -1.67 -1.35 -27.46
C LEU A 32 -1.29 -2.68 -26.82
N ASN A 33 -2.29 -3.42 -26.34
CA ASN A 33 -2.07 -4.77 -25.87
C ASN A 33 -1.83 -5.67 -27.08
N LEU A 34 -0.58 -6.07 -27.32
CA LEU A 34 -0.20 -6.86 -28.50
C LEU A 34 -0.79 -8.28 -28.51
N LEU A 35 -1.16 -8.83 -27.34
CA LEU A 35 -1.75 -10.17 -27.24
C LEU A 35 -3.21 -10.15 -27.68
N THR A 36 -3.97 -9.14 -27.22
CA THR A 36 -5.40 -9.02 -27.54
C THR A 36 -5.65 -8.11 -28.74
N LYS A 37 -4.61 -7.45 -29.25
CA LYS A 37 -4.68 -6.36 -30.26
C LYS A 37 -5.64 -5.25 -29.86
N SER A 38 -5.82 -5.05 -28.55
CA SER A 38 -6.79 -4.11 -28.01
C SER A 38 -6.09 -2.80 -27.65
N PRO A 39 -6.60 -1.67 -28.14
CA PRO A 39 -6.09 -0.37 -27.74
C PRO A 39 -6.47 -0.06 -26.29
N GLY A 40 -5.65 0.74 -25.64
CA GLY A 40 -5.98 1.46 -24.42
C GLY A 40 -5.47 2.90 -24.49
N PHE A 41 -6.14 3.76 -23.75
CA PHE A 41 -5.75 5.15 -23.55
C PHE A 41 -5.56 5.36 -22.06
N TYR A 42 -4.62 6.21 -21.70
CA TYR A 42 -4.48 6.68 -20.33
C TYR A 42 -4.42 8.21 -20.35
N TYR A 43 -4.96 8.82 -19.32
CA TYR A 43 -4.90 10.26 -19.13
C TYR A 43 -4.89 10.59 -17.65
N GLY A 44 -4.47 11.79 -17.33
CA GLY A 44 -4.47 12.22 -15.95
C GLY A 44 -3.93 13.63 -15.80
N ALA A 45 -3.85 14.01 -14.53
CA ALA A 45 -3.37 15.30 -14.10
C ALA A 45 -2.50 15.14 -12.86
N ASP A 46 -1.41 15.89 -12.81
CA ASP A 46 -0.62 16.14 -11.61
C ASP A 46 -0.77 17.62 -11.24
N ILE A 47 -1.09 17.88 -9.98
CA ILE A 47 -1.09 19.21 -9.40
C ILE A 47 -0.08 19.22 -8.27
N SER A 48 0.96 20.04 -8.40
CA SER A 48 1.98 20.20 -7.36
C SER A 48 2.23 21.66 -7.04
N VAL A 49 2.73 21.91 -5.84
CA VAL A 49 3.16 23.26 -5.43
C VAL A 49 4.68 23.35 -5.59
N SER A 50 5.17 24.35 -6.31
CA SER A 50 6.60 24.62 -6.46
C SER A 50 7.28 24.76 -5.11
N ASP A 51 8.29 23.94 -4.89
CA ASP A 51 9.04 23.85 -3.62
C ASP A 51 8.15 23.57 -2.40
N GLY A 52 6.90 23.16 -2.63
CA GLY A 52 5.91 22.85 -1.62
C GLY A 52 5.86 21.35 -1.35
N PRO A 53 5.42 20.95 -0.15
CA PRO A 53 5.37 19.54 0.21
C PRO A 53 4.14 18.83 -0.37
N PHE A 54 3.26 19.53 -1.09
CA PHE A 54 1.95 19.02 -1.46
C PHE A 54 1.87 18.66 -2.95
N THR A 55 1.35 17.47 -3.21
CA THR A 55 1.00 16.99 -4.55
C THR A 55 -0.38 16.34 -4.51
N ALA A 56 -1.18 16.57 -5.55
CA ALA A 56 -2.39 15.83 -5.85
C ALA A 56 -2.25 15.21 -7.24
N PHE A 57 -2.57 13.93 -7.38
CA PHE A 57 -2.38 13.18 -8.61
C PHE A 57 -3.64 12.40 -8.94
N VAL A 58 -3.98 12.33 -10.22
CA VAL A 58 -5.02 11.43 -10.73
C VAL A 58 -4.59 10.86 -12.07
N ALA A 59 -4.69 9.55 -12.21
CA ALA A 59 -4.49 8.80 -13.44
C ALA A 59 -5.70 7.90 -13.69
N MET A 60 -6.23 7.98 -14.90
CA MET A 60 -7.33 7.15 -15.38
C MET A 60 -6.86 6.36 -16.60
N ASP A 61 -7.34 5.12 -16.69
CA ASP A 61 -7.16 4.25 -17.84
C ASP A 61 -8.52 4.04 -18.51
N MET A 62 -8.57 4.14 -19.83
CA MET A 62 -9.70 3.74 -20.67
C MET A 62 -9.27 2.57 -21.54
N ARG A 63 -10.02 1.47 -21.51
CA ARG A 63 -9.63 0.21 -22.18
C ARG A 63 -10.82 -0.47 -22.81
N THR A 64 -10.53 -1.32 -23.80
CA THR A 64 -11.49 -2.23 -24.46
C THR A 64 -11.31 -3.69 -24.06
N HIS A 65 -10.37 -4.00 -23.18
CA HIS A 65 -10.02 -5.37 -22.80
C HIS A 65 -9.88 -5.50 -21.29
N LYS A 66 -10.25 -6.66 -20.77
CA LYS A 66 -10.20 -7.00 -19.34
C LYS A 66 -8.77 -6.92 -18.78
N ILE A 67 -8.65 -6.37 -17.57
CA ILE A 67 -7.42 -6.41 -16.76
C ILE A 67 -7.75 -6.97 -15.38
N GLY A 68 -7.11 -8.09 -15.03
CA GLY A 68 -7.40 -8.79 -13.78
C GLY A 68 -8.87 -9.18 -13.71
N GLU A 69 -9.58 -8.73 -12.66
CA GLU A 69 -11.02 -8.94 -12.49
C GLU A 69 -11.89 -7.83 -13.11
N ILE A 70 -11.28 -6.69 -13.49
CA ILE A 70 -11.99 -5.54 -14.05
C ILE A 70 -12.27 -5.80 -15.53
N SER A 71 -13.54 -5.96 -15.88
CA SER A 71 -14.01 -6.11 -17.26
C SER A 71 -14.94 -4.97 -17.65
N PRO A 72 -15.09 -4.68 -18.95
CA PRO A 72 -16.14 -3.80 -19.41
C PRO A 72 -17.49 -4.25 -18.84
N ASN A 73 -18.27 -3.32 -18.30
CA ASN A 73 -19.68 -3.58 -18.02
C ASN A 73 -20.33 -3.92 -19.37
N LEU A 74 -20.86 -5.14 -19.49
CA LEU A 74 -21.33 -5.77 -20.72
C LEU A 74 -22.59 -5.13 -21.35
N GLU A 75 -22.94 -3.89 -21.01
CA GLU A 75 -24.13 -3.22 -21.56
C GLU A 75 -23.82 -1.79 -22.03
N GLY A 76 -23.29 -1.72 -23.26
CA GLY A 76 -23.64 -0.70 -24.26
C GLY A 76 -23.73 0.76 -23.82
N GLY A 77 -22.70 1.30 -23.17
CA GLY A 77 -22.58 2.74 -22.93
C GLY A 77 -22.29 3.53 -24.22
N ILE A 78 -22.26 4.87 -24.12
CA ILE A 78 -21.97 5.83 -25.22
C ILE A 78 -20.62 5.54 -25.92
N LEU A 79 -19.72 4.81 -25.25
CA LEU A 79 -18.40 4.46 -25.75
C LEU A 79 -18.28 3.00 -26.23
N GLY A 80 -19.38 2.22 -26.33
CA GLY A 80 -19.32 0.82 -26.74
C GLY A 80 -18.62 -0.08 -25.71
N ASP A 81 -17.68 -0.93 -26.16
CA ASP A 81 -16.93 -1.88 -25.29
C ASP A 81 -15.82 -1.21 -24.45
N TRP A 82 -15.73 0.13 -24.51
CA TRP A 82 -14.78 0.90 -23.72
C TRP A 82 -15.29 1.08 -22.29
N TYR A 83 -14.41 0.85 -21.33
CA TYR A 83 -14.64 1.19 -19.93
C TYR A 83 -13.49 2.03 -19.41
N ASP A 84 -13.81 2.92 -18.46
CA ASP A 84 -12.80 3.68 -17.71
C ASP A 84 -12.63 3.07 -16.32
N TYR A 85 -11.46 3.28 -15.74
CA TYR A 85 -11.25 3.09 -14.31
C TYR A 85 -10.11 3.99 -13.84
N THR A 86 -10.19 4.41 -12.59
CA THR A 86 -9.11 5.15 -11.94
C THR A 86 -7.95 4.19 -11.68
N ARG A 87 -6.79 4.46 -12.27
CA ARG A 87 -5.57 3.69 -12.07
C ARG A 87 -4.89 4.10 -10.76
N GLU A 88 -4.78 5.39 -10.50
CA GLU A 88 -4.25 5.92 -9.24
C GLU A 88 -4.90 7.28 -9.01
N SER A 89 -5.16 7.63 -7.76
CA SER A 89 -5.69 8.95 -7.43
C SER A 89 -5.39 9.27 -5.98
N TYR A 90 -4.51 10.22 -5.73
CA TYR A 90 -4.04 10.47 -4.37
C TYR A 90 -3.69 11.92 -4.11
N VAL A 91 -3.55 12.20 -2.81
CA VAL A 91 -2.96 13.42 -2.28
C VAL A 91 -1.80 13.01 -1.40
N SER A 92 -0.64 13.65 -1.59
CA SER A 92 0.56 13.41 -0.81
C SER A 92 1.11 14.67 -0.16
N LEU A 93 1.67 14.51 1.02
CA LEU A 93 2.44 15.47 1.78
C LEU A 93 3.85 14.92 1.98
N ASN A 94 4.86 15.55 1.38
CA ASN A 94 6.27 15.15 1.44
C ASN A 94 7.09 16.25 2.13
N LEU A 95 7.45 16.01 3.38
CA LEU A 95 8.32 16.84 4.20
C LEU A 95 9.69 16.17 4.33
N SER A 96 10.70 16.91 4.81
CA SER A 96 12.08 16.41 4.93
C SER A 96 12.25 15.11 5.72
N THR A 97 11.35 14.85 6.68
CA THR A 97 11.40 13.67 7.57
C THR A 97 10.08 12.90 7.59
N PHE A 98 9.07 13.33 6.85
CA PHE A 98 7.72 12.76 6.93
C PHE A 98 7.05 12.77 5.57
N ASP A 99 6.58 11.61 5.14
CA ASP A 99 5.86 11.41 3.90
C ASP A 99 4.50 10.81 4.25
N ALA A 100 3.42 11.40 3.76
CA ALA A 100 2.07 10.84 3.88
C ALA A 100 1.37 10.87 2.54
N CYS A 101 0.64 9.82 2.21
CA CYS A 101 -0.13 9.71 0.99
C CYS A 101 -1.48 9.05 1.28
N ILE A 102 -2.56 9.60 0.75
CA ILE A 102 -3.90 9.04 0.89
C ILE A 102 -4.59 9.04 -0.47
N GLY A 103 -5.24 7.93 -0.82
CA GLY A 103 -5.98 7.82 -2.06
C GLY A 103 -6.10 6.39 -2.55
N LEU A 104 -6.28 6.23 -3.85
CA LEU A 104 -6.20 4.97 -4.56
C LEU A 104 -4.73 4.76 -4.99
N LEU A 105 -4.00 3.93 -4.24
CA LEU A 105 -2.55 3.77 -4.32
C LEU A 105 -2.16 2.39 -4.84
N GLN A 106 -1.14 2.34 -5.72
CA GLN A 106 -0.44 1.10 -6.02
C GLN A 106 0.75 0.94 -5.06
N LEU A 107 0.59 0.12 -4.03
CA LEU A 107 1.60 -0.10 -3.00
C LEU A 107 2.55 -1.25 -3.38
N GLU A 108 3.80 -1.14 -2.94
CA GLU A 108 4.83 -2.18 -3.08
C GLU A 108 5.66 -2.21 -1.79
N GLU A 109 5.50 -3.28 -1.00
CA GLU A 109 6.13 -3.41 0.31
C GLU A 109 6.86 -4.73 0.47
N GLY A 110 8.02 -4.67 1.14
CA GLY A 110 9.01 -5.74 1.22
C GLY A 110 10.27 -5.37 0.43
N ILE A 111 11.40 -6.02 0.74
CA ILE A 111 12.68 -5.65 0.14
C ILE A 111 12.98 -6.37 -1.18
N GLY A 112 12.21 -7.42 -1.52
CA GLY A 112 12.36 -8.20 -2.73
C GLY A 112 11.83 -7.47 -3.97
N LYS A 113 12.69 -7.24 -4.97
CA LYS A 113 12.30 -6.53 -6.21
C LYS A 113 11.46 -7.34 -7.20
N SER A 114 11.55 -8.66 -7.18
CA SER A 114 10.80 -9.53 -8.10
C SER A 114 9.66 -10.26 -7.41
N TYR A 115 9.81 -10.51 -6.12
CA TYR A 115 8.85 -11.23 -5.28
C TYR A 115 8.94 -10.66 -3.85
N PRO A 116 8.39 -9.47 -3.60
CA PRO A 116 8.23 -9.00 -2.23
C PRO A 116 7.26 -9.93 -1.49
N LEU A 117 7.53 -10.19 -0.21
CA LEU A 117 6.75 -11.15 0.57
C LEU A 117 5.47 -10.55 1.17
N PHE A 118 5.37 -9.23 1.30
CA PHE A 118 4.23 -8.56 1.95
C PHE A 118 3.22 -7.98 0.95
N ILE A 119 3.59 -6.92 0.21
CA ILE A 119 2.68 -6.28 -0.77
C ILE A 119 3.35 -6.24 -2.14
N SER A 120 2.76 -6.95 -3.10
CA SER A 120 3.32 -7.08 -4.46
C SER A 120 2.97 -5.89 -5.34
N PRO A 121 3.89 -5.43 -6.22
CA PRO A 121 3.60 -4.38 -7.19
C PRO A 121 2.54 -4.80 -8.23
N ASN A 122 2.27 -6.11 -8.37
CA ASN A 122 1.21 -6.63 -9.22
C ASN A 122 -0.18 -6.50 -8.58
N SER A 123 -0.30 -5.94 -7.38
CA SER A 123 -1.58 -5.65 -6.78
C SER A 123 -2.24 -4.48 -7.53
N SER A 124 -3.53 -4.62 -7.85
CA SER A 124 -4.35 -3.48 -8.29
C SER A 124 -4.29 -2.36 -7.25
N PRO A 125 -4.52 -1.10 -7.65
CA PRO A 125 -4.50 0.00 -6.69
C PRO A 125 -5.64 -0.17 -5.66
N TYR A 126 -5.38 0.18 -4.40
CA TYR A 126 -6.37 0.09 -3.32
C TYR A 126 -6.58 1.45 -2.66
N PRO A 127 -7.79 1.74 -2.16
CA PRO A 127 -7.97 2.84 -1.22
C PRO A 127 -7.03 2.60 -0.04
N ALA A 128 -6.11 3.51 0.19
CA ALA A 128 -5.05 3.33 1.16
C ALA A 128 -4.54 4.64 1.74
N VAL A 129 -3.90 4.52 2.90
CA VAL A 129 -3.13 5.57 3.57
C VAL A 129 -1.73 5.03 3.80
N SER A 130 -0.72 5.68 3.25
CA SER A 130 0.70 5.38 3.46
C SER A 130 1.34 6.50 4.26
N ILE A 131 2.03 6.17 5.34
CA ILE A 131 2.75 7.10 6.19
C ILE A 131 4.16 6.61 6.41
N SER A 132 5.16 7.43 6.12
CA SER A 132 6.58 7.17 6.36
C SER A 132 7.17 8.29 7.20
N TRP A 133 7.84 7.95 8.30
CA TRP A 133 8.51 8.88 9.18
C TRP A 133 9.99 8.49 9.34
N LYS A 134 10.87 9.43 9.03
CA LYS A 134 12.34 9.30 9.04
C LYS A 134 12.92 10.31 10.04
N PRO A 135 12.74 10.08 11.35
CA PRO A 135 13.21 11.02 12.38
C PRO A 135 14.72 11.23 12.35
N PHE A 136 15.47 10.22 11.89
CA PHE A 136 16.91 10.27 11.70
C PHE A 136 17.27 9.63 10.37
N LYS A 137 18.42 10.00 9.77
CA LYS A 137 18.90 9.40 8.53
C LYS A 137 19.05 7.88 8.61
N TRP A 138 19.33 7.37 9.81
CA TRP A 138 19.54 5.96 10.08
C TRP A 138 18.26 5.22 10.49
N MET A 139 17.08 5.85 10.54
CA MET A 139 15.85 5.18 10.97
C MET A 139 14.66 5.56 10.11
N GLU A 140 13.83 4.58 9.77
CA GLU A 140 12.57 4.78 9.05
C GLU A 140 11.46 3.92 9.66
N LEU A 141 10.30 4.55 9.84
CA LEU A 141 9.07 3.93 10.31
C LEU A 141 8.03 4.11 9.22
N LYS A 142 7.49 3.02 8.67
CA LYS A 142 6.46 3.07 7.63
C LYS A 142 5.21 2.34 8.10
N ASN A 143 4.05 2.89 7.78
CA ASN A 143 2.73 2.32 8.04
C ASN A 143 1.87 2.47 6.79
N ASP A 144 1.37 1.35 6.27
CA ASP A 144 0.44 1.33 5.15
C ASP A 144 -0.88 0.70 5.59
N PHE A 145 -1.97 1.42 5.38
CA PHE A 145 -3.33 0.99 5.69
C PHE A 145 -4.07 0.78 4.38
N VAL A 146 -4.42 -0.46 4.05
CA VAL A 146 -4.99 -0.84 2.76
C VAL A 146 -6.42 -1.33 2.95
N PHE A 147 -7.39 -0.57 2.46
CA PHE A 147 -8.81 -0.86 2.60
C PHE A 147 -9.28 -1.74 1.43
N ILE A 148 -9.31 -3.05 1.65
CA ILE A 148 -9.62 -4.07 0.64
C ILE A 148 -11.11 -4.07 0.32
N ARG A 149 -11.97 -3.94 1.35
CA ARG A 149 -13.43 -3.89 1.19
C ARG A 149 -14.06 -2.92 2.17
N GLN A 150 -14.89 -2.01 1.66
CA GLN A 150 -15.71 -1.12 2.47
C GLN A 150 -17.06 -1.76 2.75
N GLY A 151 -17.35 -2.00 4.03
CA GLY A 151 -18.67 -2.41 4.50
C GLY A 151 -18.67 -2.39 6.01
N PHE A 152 -19.73 -1.84 6.60
CA PHE A 152 -19.89 -1.76 8.05
C PHE A 152 -19.80 -3.15 8.69
N PHE A 153 -19.29 -3.19 9.92
CA PHE A 153 -19.35 -4.36 10.79
C PHE A 153 -20.77 -4.95 10.78
N ASN A 154 -20.92 -6.19 10.34
CA ASN A 154 -22.18 -6.92 10.50
C ASN A 154 -21.91 -8.15 11.36
N PHE A 155 -22.17 -8.02 12.66
CA PHE A 155 -22.03 -9.12 13.64
C PHE A 155 -23.13 -10.19 13.50
N SER A 156 -24.15 -9.96 12.67
CA SER A 156 -25.27 -10.89 12.49
C SER A 156 -25.06 -11.91 11.37
N ASP A 157 -24.01 -11.74 10.57
CA ASP A 157 -23.73 -12.59 9.41
C ASP A 157 -22.32 -13.18 9.53
N ASN A 158 -22.27 -14.48 9.87
CA ASN A 158 -21.03 -15.22 10.04
C ASN A 158 -20.18 -15.28 8.76
N GLU A 159 -20.79 -15.16 7.58
CA GLU A 159 -20.04 -15.13 6.31
C GLU A 159 -19.33 -13.78 6.14
N LEU A 160 -19.96 -12.67 6.52
CA LEU A 160 -19.36 -11.33 6.42
C LEU A 160 -18.22 -11.10 7.42
N LEU A 161 -18.21 -11.84 8.54
CA LEU A 161 -17.12 -11.82 9.53
C LEU A 161 -15.83 -12.46 9.01
N GLN A 162 -15.91 -13.38 8.05
CA GLN A 162 -14.75 -14.08 7.46
C GLN A 162 -14.17 -13.38 6.22
N ILE A 163 -14.66 -12.18 5.89
CA ILE A 163 -14.19 -11.42 4.74
C ILE A 163 -13.08 -10.45 5.16
N PRO A 164 -11.91 -10.46 4.49
CA PRO A 164 -10.86 -9.46 4.71
C PRO A 164 -11.37 -8.05 4.39
N LYS A 165 -11.16 -7.13 5.33
CA LYS A 165 -11.63 -5.74 5.22
C LYS A 165 -10.49 -4.77 5.02
N THR A 166 -9.46 -4.86 5.86
CA THR A 166 -8.30 -3.96 5.80
C THR A 166 -7.02 -4.74 6.11
N LEU A 167 -5.94 -4.40 5.41
CA LEU A 167 -4.58 -4.86 5.70
C LEU A 167 -3.81 -3.68 6.31
N TYR A 168 -3.20 -3.88 7.47
CA TYR A 168 -2.25 -2.91 8.01
C TYR A 168 -0.87 -3.51 7.88
N TYR A 169 0.04 -2.78 7.26
CA TYR A 169 1.43 -3.15 7.13
C TYR A 169 2.30 -2.12 7.82
N ARG A 170 3.38 -2.59 8.44
CA ARG A 170 4.33 -1.76 9.18
C ARG A 170 5.74 -2.20 8.87
N ARG A 171 6.63 -1.23 8.83
CA ARG A 171 8.07 -1.45 8.69
C ARG A 171 8.85 -0.57 9.63
N TYR A 172 9.79 -1.20 10.31
CA TYR A 172 10.80 -0.56 11.15
C TYR A 172 12.16 -0.84 10.52
N ALA A 173 12.79 0.18 9.94
CA ALA A 173 14.09 0.05 9.28
C ALA A 173 15.17 0.80 10.07
N LEU A 174 16.32 0.15 10.22
CA LEU A 174 17.53 0.72 10.80
C LEU A 174 18.66 0.63 9.77
N LYS A 175 19.16 1.80 9.39
CA LYS A 175 20.13 2.07 8.33
C LYS A 175 21.41 2.66 8.95
N PRO A 176 22.20 1.89 9.71
CA PRO A 176 23.41 2.40 10.35
C PRO A 176 24.43 2.96 9.34
N PHE A 177 24.42 2.45 8.10
CA PHE A 177 25.26 2.90 7.00
C PHE A 177 24.45 2.89 5.69
N ASP A 178 24.86 3.67 4.69
CA ASP A 178 24.16 3.74 3.39
C ASP A 178 24.13 2.39 2.64
N PHE A 179 25.06 1.49 2.97
CA PHE A 179 25.17 0.16 2.36
C PHE A 179 24.54 -0.96 3.20
N LEU A 180 24.01 -0.66 4.40
CA LEU A 180 23.52 -1.66 5.35
C LEU A 180 22.19 -1.24 5.94
N GLU A 181 21.19 -2.10 5.80
CA GLU A 181 19.85 -1.89 6.31
C GLU A 181 19.33 -3.20 6.90
N PHE A 182 18.75 -3.12 8.10
CA PHE A 182 18.04 -4.22 8.72
C PHE A 182 16.69 -3.72 9.19
N GLY A 183 15.70 -4.59 9.21
CA GLY A 183 14.40 -4.19 9.70
C GLY A 183 13.49 -5.33 10.06
N LEU A 184 12.39 -4.91 10.66
CA LEU A 184 11.25 -5.72 11.03
C LEU A 184 10.04 -5.22 10.26
N GLU A 185 9.32 -6.15 9.67
CA GLU A 185 8.07 -5.92 8.96
C GLU A 185 6.98 -6.69 9.68
N ASP A 186 5.81 -6.11 9.87
CA ASP A 186 4.64 -6.83 10.36
C ASP A 186 3.41 -6.41 9.57
N ALA A 187 2.51 -7.36 9.35
CA ALA A 187 1.27 -7.11 8.65
C ALA A 187 0.12 -7.85 9.32
N ILE A 188 -1.06 -7.26 9.26
CA ILE A 188 -2.27 -7.87 9.75
C ILE A 188 -3.42 -7.67 8.78
N LEU A 189 -4.04 -8.78 8.43
CA LEU A 189 -5.29 -8.81 7.71
C LEU A 189 -6.45 -8.89 8.70
N PHE A 190 -7.21 -7.80 8.81
CA PHE A 190 -8.38 -7.73 9.66
C PHE A 190 -9.60 -8.35 8.97
N PHE A 191 -10.29 -9.20 9.71
CA PHE A 191 -11.53 -9.85 9.30
C PHE A 191 -12.72 -9.21 10.02
N GLY A 192 -13.81 -8.94 9.30
CA GLY A 192 -15.01 -8.32 9.85
C GLY A 192 -14.88 -6.84 10.26
N ARG A 193 -13.65 -6.30 10.37
CA ARG A 193 -13.38 -4.92 10.80
C ARG A 193 -12.39 -4.16 9.93
N SER A 194 -12.62 -2.87 9.75
CA SER A 194 -11.74 -2.02 8.95
C SER A 194 -10.69 -1.24 9.75
N LEU A 195 -10.88 -1.11 11.07
CA LEU A 195 -10.06 -0.28 11.94
C LEU A 195 -9.87 -0.94 13.30
N ASP A 196 -8.63 -0.90 13.79
CA ASP A 196 -8.25 -1.36 15.12
C ASP A 196 -7.44 -0.26 15.82
N LEU A 197 -8.06 0.41 16.81
CA LEU A 197 -7.44 1.54 17.48
C LEU A 197 -6.24 1.16 18.35
N ILE A 198 -6.29 -0.01 19.02
CA ILE A 198 -5.19 -0.42 19.89
C ILE A 198 -3.96 -0.73 19.05
N TYR A 199 -4.15 -1.47 17.96
CA TYR A 199 -3.04 -1.74 17.06
C TYR A 199 -2.54 -0.45 16.41
N LEU A 200 -3.44 0.43 15.93
CA LEU A 200 -3.09 1.72 15.33
C LEU A 200 -2.17 2.57 16.22
N PHE A 201 -2.44 2.62 17.53
CA PHE A 201 -1.64 3.40 18.50
C PHE A 201 -0.49 2.61 19.14
N SER A 202 -0.40 1.31 18.91
CA SER A 202 0.70 0.48 19.41
C SER A 202 1.94 0.64 18.56
N PHE A 203 3.09 0.82 19.22
CA PHE A 203 4.41 0.74 18.58
C PHE A 203 4.95 -0.68 18.45
N GLY A 204 4.37 -1.64 19.18
CA GLY A 204 4.78 -3.04 19.10
C GLY A 204 4.16 -3.76 17.88
N PRO A 205 4.82 -4.83 17.39
CA PRO A 205 4.29 -5.65 16.31
C PRO A 205 2.98 -6.31 16.74
N TYR A 206 2.12 -6.65 15.77
CA TYR A 206 0.78 -7.17 16.04
C TYR A 206 0.77 -8.34 17.03
N GLN A 207 1.75 -9.24 16.96
CA GLN A 207 1.87 -10.41 17.82
C GLN A 207 1.93 -10.04 19.32
N THR A 208 2.49 -8.87 19.65
CA THR A 208 2.47 -8.33 21.02
C THR A 208 1.05 -7.95 21.43
N ILE A 209 0.28 -7.33 20.52
CA ILE A 209 -1.10 -6.94 20.78
C ILE A 209 -2.02 -8.16 20.86
N GLN A 210 -1.82 -9.14 19.98
CA GLN A 210 -2.53 -10.43 20.02
C GLN A 210 -2.32 -11.11 21.39
N TRP A 211 -1.07 -11.13 21.89
CA TRP A 211 -0.77 -11.68 23.22
C TRP A 211 -1.52 -10.96 24.34
N LEU A 212 -1.52 -9.62 24.33
CA LEU A 212 -2.19 -8.81 25.34
C LEU A 212 -3.72 -9.00 25.33
N ARG A 213 -4.31 -9.25 24.16
CA ARG A 213 -5.76 -9.43 23.97
C ARG A 213 -6.22 -10.86 24.21
N GLN A 214 -5.39 -11.85 23.94
CA GLN A 214 -5.73 -13.24 24.27
C GLN A 214 -5.51 -13.55 25.76
N GLY A 215 -4.75 -12.74 26.47
CA GLY A 215 -4.62 -12.79 27.94
C GLY A 215 -5.84 -12.23 28.68
N ALA A 216 -5.85 -12.39 30.01
CA ALA A 216 -6.92 -11.92 30.91
C ALA A 216 -6.85 -10.40 31.20
N GLY A 217 -6.62 -9.59 30.17
CA GLY A 217 -6.52 -8.13 30.26
C GLY A 217 -7.85 -7.41 30.01
N PRO A 218 -7.91 -6.08 30.24
CA PRO A 218 -9.11 -5.27 29.97
C PRO A 218 -9.48 -5.16 28.49
N TRP A 219 -8.59 -5.63 27.60
CA TRP A 219 -8.76 -5.66 26.15
C TRP A 219 -8.98 -7.08 25.65
N HIS A 220 -9.46 -7.98 26.51
CA HIS A 220 -9.66 -9.38 26.17
C HIS A 220 -10.77 -9.53 25.14
N GLU A 221 -10.43 -10.07 23.97
CA GLU A 221 -11.36 -10.29 22.86
C GLU A 221 -10.96 -11.54 22.07
N GLU A 222 -11.95 -12.33 21.65
CA GLU A 222 -11.75 -13.42 20.69
C GLU A 222 -11.64 -12.82 19.29
N ILE A 223 -10.42 -12.75 18.77
CA ILE A 223 -10.11 -12.15 17.48
C ILE A 223 -9.44 -13.19 16.60
N ASN A 224 -9.99 -13.36 15.39
CA ASN A 224 -9.45 -14.24 14.35
C ASN A 224 -8.86 -13.41 13.19
N ASP A 225 -7.85 -12.60 13.49
CA ASP A 225 -7.10 -11.90 12.45
C ASP A 225 -5.90 -12.74 12.00
N ASN A 226 -5.49 -12.56 10.74
CA ASN A 226 -4.27 -13.19 10.26
C ASN A 226 -3.09 -12.21 10.33
N GLY A 227 -2.13 -12.51 11.20
CA GLY A 227 -0.98 -11.67 11.48
C GLY A 227 0.33 -12.31 11.01
N MET A 228 1.07 -11.57 10.20
CA MET A 228 2.37 -11.96 9.65
C MET A 228 3.47 -11.09 10.26
N ILE A 229 4.68 -11.64 10.39
CA ILE A 229 5.88 -10.91 10.80
C ILE A 229 7.07 -11.34 9.97
N GLY A 230 7.99 -10.42 9.74
CA GLY A 230 9.18 -10.64 8.96
C GLY A 230 10.38 -9.91 9.52
N LEU A 231 11.54 -10.49 9.28
CA LEU A 231 12.83 -9.84 9.48
C LEU A 231 13.55 -9.80 8.15
N TYR A 232 14.17 -8.67 7.87
CA TYR A 232 14.89 -8.49 6.64
C TYR A 232 16.26 -7.86 6.87
N PHE A 233 17.15 -8.17 5.93
CA PHE A 233 18.51 -7.69 5.88
C PHE A 233 18.88 -7.33 4.46
N LYS A 234 19.54 -6.20 4.28
CA LYS A 234 19.97 -5.69 2.98
C LYS A 234 21.37 -5.14 3.08
N PHE A 235 22.23 -5.62 2.19
CA PHE A 235 23.64 -5.27 2.11
C PHE A 235 24.01 -4.94 0.67
N LEU A 236 24.51 -3.72 0.45
CA LEU A 236 24.78 -3.13 -0.86
C LEU A 236 26.26 -2.71 -1.02
N PRO A 237 27.23 -3.64 -0.98
CA PRO A 237 28.64 -3.26 -1.14
C PRO A 237 28.96 -2.97 -2.62
N GLY A 238 29.11 -1.69 -2.95
CA GLY A 238 29.52 -1.24 -4.29
C GLY A 238 28.52 -1.68 -5.37
N ASN A 239 28.93 -2.65 -6.20
CA ASN A 239 28.14 -3.15 -7.33
C ASN A 239 27.26 -4.37 -7.01
N PHE A 240 27.39 -4.94 -5.81
CA PHE A 240 26.60 -6.11 -5.40
C PHE A 240 25.40 -5.68 -4.56
N LYS A 241 24.31 -6.44 -4.69
CA LYS A 241 23.11 -6.27 -3.88
C LYS A 241 22.71 -7.61 -3.32
N ILE A 242 22.80 -7.75 -2.01
CA ILE A 242 22.39 -8.94 -1.27
C ILE A 242 21.21 -8.53 -0.40
N TYR A 243 20.15 -9.32 -0.45
CA TYR A 243 19.01 -9.16 0.43
C TYR A 243 18.54 -10.52 0.93
N VAL A 244 18.08 -10.55 2.17
CA VAL A 244 17.44 -11.69 2.82
C VAL A 244 16.17 -11.16 3.44
N ASP A 245 15.07 -11.80 3.12
CA ASP A 245 13.74 -11.45 3.62
C ASP A 245 13.10 -12.73 4.15
N THR A 246 12.39 -12.62 5.26
CA THR A 246 11.70 -13.73 5.90
C THR A 246 10.28 -13.28 6.22
N LEU A 247 9.30 -14.14 5.93
CA LEU A 247 7.93 -13.95 6.35
C LEU A 247 7.51 -15.20 7.12
N ILE A 248 6.97 -14.96 8.31
CA ILE A 248 6.41 -15.97 9.18
C ILE A 248 4.93 -15.66 9.32
N ASP A 249 4.12 -16.58 8.81
CA ASP A 249 2.67 -16.59 8.98
C ASP A 249 2.29 -17.40 10.23
N ASP A 250 1.10 -17.18 10.78
CA ASP A 250 0.58 -17.93 11.94
C ASP A 250 1.54 -18.00 13.14
N VAL A 251 2.06 -16.85 13.59
CA VAL A 251 2.85 -16.80 14.83
C VAL A 251 1.93 -17.03 16.04
N SER A 252 1.65 -18.29 16.34
CA SER A 252 0.88 -18.65 17.53
C SER A 252 1.75 -18.54 18.80
N HIS A 253 1.14 -18.17 19.93
CA HIS A 253 1.82 -18.13 21.22
C HIS A 253 2.44 -19.47 21.65
N THR A 254 2.04 -20.58 21.01
CA THR A 254 2.62 -21.91 21.25
C THR A 254 4.10 -22.01 20.85
N LEU A 255 4.60 -21.14 19.97
CA LEU A 255 6.01 -21.11 19.55
C LEU A 255 6.93 -20.30 20.49
N ILE A 256 6.39 -19.32 21.22
CA ILE A 256 7.19 -18.40 22.05
C ILE A 256 7.05 -18.72 23.57
N GLY A 257 6.07 -19.56 23.94
CA GLY A 257 5.68 -19.73 25.35
C GLY A 257 5.33 -21.15 25.81
N LYS A 258 5.82 -22.24 25.19
CA LYS A 258 5.80 -23.56 25.86
C LYS A 258 6.88 -23.64 26.95
N SER A 259 6.82 -22.74 27.91
CA SER A 259 7.33 -23.00 29.25
C SER A 259 6.22 -23.75 29.97
N TYR A 260 6.38 -25.07 30.03
CA TYR A 260 5.58 -25.97 30.87
C TYR A 260 5.41 -25.39 32.27
N VAL A 261 4.18 -25.01 32.61
CA VAL A 261 3.74 -24.93 34.01
C VAL A 261 2.43 -25.70 34.09
N HIS A 262 2.55 -27.01 34.36
CA HIS A 262 1.54 -27.73 35.16
C HIS A 262 1.63 -27.18 36.59
N PRO A 263 0.52 -27.02 37.33
CA PRO A 263 -0.52 -28.03 37.54
C PRO A 263 -1.95 -27.58 37.22
#